data_AF-A0A7L9J3Q9-F1
#
_entry.id   AF-A0A7L9J3Q9-F1
#
_cell.length_a   1.000
_cell.length_b   1.000
_cell.length_c   1.000
_cell.angle_alpha   90.00
_cell.angle_beta   90.00
_cell.angle_gamma   90.00
#
_symmetry.space_group_name_H-M   'P 1'
#
loop_
_entity.id
_entity.type
_entity.pdbx_description
1 polymer ?
#
loop_
_entity_poly.entity_id
_entity_poly.type
_entity_poly.pdbx_seq_one_letter_code
_entity_poly.pdbx_strand_id
1 'polypeptide(L)'
;MNELGRIAMTHWERWRPAELRQIPDPKAHFTQLGARAQAQVVSLTEEMLRREPPKTDYLAEVSRRSTAEATAREMVLADLLEMPPRGETKGGQDPTEGLIDPSGMPTDQAHPLWADLEDETVSPNEFQKRRAAWVDSLQTL
;
A
#
# COMPACT_ATOMS: atom_id res chain seq x y z
N MET A 1 25.83 10.18 -2.28
CA MET A 1 24.46 9.71 -2.01
C MET A 1 23.96 8.94 -3.22
N ASN A 2 23.36 7.77 -3.02
CA ASN A 2 22.76 6.99 -4.11
C ASN A 2 21.29 7.41 -4.32
N GLU A 3 20.61 6.73 -5.26
CA GLU A 3 19.23 7.06 -5.61
C GLU A 3 18.25 6.85 -4.45
N LEU A 4 18.38 5.77 -3.68
CA LEU A 4 17.53 5.48 -2.52
C LEU A 4 17.65 6.58 -1.45
N GLY A 5 18.87 7.02 -1.15
CA GLY A 5 19.10 8.13 -0.22
C GLY A 5 18.51 9.45 -0.71
N ARG A 6 18.58 9.72 -2.02
CA ARG A 6 17.94 10.90 -2.63
C ARG A 6 16.43 10.85 -2.53
N ILE A 7 15.82 9.69 -2.84
CA ILE A 7 14.37 9.48 -2.74
C ILE A 7 13.90 9.71 -1.29
N ALA A 8 14.62 9.15 -0.31
CA ALA A 8 14.32 9.36 1.11
C ALA A 8 14.45 10.83 1.52
N MET A 9 15.52 11.52 1.11
CA MET A 9 15.73 12.93 1.41
C MET A 9 14.60 13.80 0.85
N THR A 10 14.25 13.62 -0.43
CA THR A 10 13.14 14.35 -1.07
C THR A 10 11.79 14.05 -0.41
N HIS A 11 11.57 12.82 0.04
CA HIS A 11 10.37 12.47 0.80
C HIS A 11 10.30 13.23 2.12
N TRP A 12 11.40 13.29 2.87
CA TRP A 12 11.46 13.99 4.15
C TRP A 12 11.36 15.50 4.01
N GLU A 13 11.91 16.08 2.95
CA GLU A 13 11.71 17.49 2.60
C GLU A 13 10.23 17.84 2.41
N ARG A 14 9.47 16.92 1.81
CA ARG A 14 8.04 17.12 1.52
C ARG A 14 7.13 16.86 2.71
N TRP A 15 7.36 15.79 3.46
CA TRP A 15 6.41 15.29 4.47
C TRP A 15 6.89 15.43 5.91
N ARG A 16 8.21 15.55 6.13
CA ARG A 16 8.85 15.56 7.46
C ARG A 16 9.83 16.74 7.62
N PRO A 17 9.52 17.98 7.19
CA PRO A 17 10.50 19.07 7.16
C PRO A 17 10.94 19.52 8.56
N ALA A 18 10.13 19.30 9.60
CA ALA A 18 10.51 19.59 10.98
C ALA A 18 11.58 18.62 11.50
N GLU A 19 11.42 17.32 11.21
CA GLU A 19 12.38 16.27 11.59
C GLU A 19 13.68 16.41 10.79
N LEU A 20 13.58 16.72 9.50
CA LEU A 20 14.73 16.97 8.63
C LEU A 20 15.65 18.09 9.19
N ARG A 21 15.08 19.15 9.76
CA ARG A 21 15.84 20.27 10.35
C ARG A 21 16.56 19.91 11.65
N GLN A 22 16.13 18.85 12.34
CA GLN A 22 16.79 18.37 13.55
C GLN A 22 18.03 17.52 13.24
N ILE A 23 18.16 17.04 12.00
CA ILE A 23 19.34 16.31 11.55
C ILE A 23 20.49 17.30 11.35
N PRO A 24 21.62 17.17 12.08
CA PRO A 24 22.73 18.12 11.98
C PRO A 24 23.40 18.16 10.60
N ASP A 25 23.53 17.00 9.95
CA ASP A 25 24.02 16.87 8.57
C ASP A 25 23.07 15.95 7.79
N PRO A 26 22.01 16.51 7.18
CA PRO A 26 21.07 15.74 6.38
C PRO A 26 21.75 14.98 5.24
N LYS A 27 22.73 15.61 4.58
CA LYS A 27 23.39 15.01 3.42
C LYS A 27 24.20 13.78 3.81
N ALA A 28 24.95 13.83 4.92
CA ALA A 28 25.65 12.65 5.43
C ALA A 28 24.68 11.58 5.91
N HIS A 29 23.60 11.97 6.60
CA HIS A 29 22.57 11.06 7.08
C HIS A 29 21.93 10.27 5.92
N PHE A 30 21.39 10.95 4.91
CA PHE A 30 20.75 10.31 3.76
C PHE A 30 21.74 9.58 2.85
N THR A 31 23.02 9.97 2.84
CA THR A 31 24.07 9.19 2.17
C THR A 31 24.27 7.84 2.85
N GLN A 32 24.35 7.80 4.18
CA GLN A 32 24.47 6.53 4.91
C GLN A 32 23.20 5.70 4.82
N LEU A 33 22.04 6.35 4.97
CA LEU A 33 20.74 5.70 4.88
C LEU A 33 20.56 5.02 3.51
N GLY A 34 20.86 5.74 2.43
CA GLY A 34 20.84 5.18 1.08
C GLY A 34 21.79 4.00 0.90
N ALA A 35 23.00 4.06 1.47
CA ALA A 35 23.96 2.95 1.39
C ALA A 35 23.46 1.69 2.12
N ARG A 36 22.84 1.85 3.30
CA ARG A 36 22.21 0.74 4.03
C ARG A 36 21.04 0.15 3.25
N ALA A 37 20.18 1.00 2.70
CA ALA A 37 19.06 0.58 1.86
C ALA A 37 19.55 -0.22 0.64
N GLN A 38 20.61 0.22 -0.03
CA GLN A 38 21.19 -0.52 -1.15
C GLN A 38 21.71 -1.90 -0.74
N ALA A 39 22.39 -1.99 0.41
CA ALA A 39 22.85 -3.28 0.94
C ALA A 39 21.67 -4.23 1.23
N GLN A 40 20.56 -3.69 1.74
CA GLN A 40 19.34 -4.45 1.98
C GLN A 40 18.71 -4.95 0.67
N VAL A 41 18.66 -4.12 -0.38
CA VAL A 41 18.19 -4.54 -1.71
C VAL A 41 19.01 -5.71 -2.23
N VAL A 42 20.33 -5.63 -2.14
CA VAL A 42 21.22 -6.73 -2.57
C VAL A 42 20.92 -8.01 -1.78
N SER A 43 20.84 -7.91 -0.45
CA SER A 43 20.57 -9.08 0.41
C SER A 43 19.21 -9.73 0.11
N LEU A 44 18.16 -8.92 -0.09
CA LEU A 44 16.81 -9.42 -0.41
C LEU A 44 16.77 -10.04 -1.80
N THR A 45 17.45 -9.43 -2.78
CA THR A 45 17.56 -9.98 -4.13
C THR A 45 18.19 -11.37 -4.10
N GLU A 46 19.30 -11.53 -3.37
CA GLU A 46 19.96 -12.83 -3.21
C GLU A 46 19.05 -13.85 -2.52
N GLU A 47 18.31 -13.42 -1.50
CA GLU A 47 17.37 -14.30 -0.81
C GLU A 47 16.24 -14.79 -1.73
N MET A 48 15.66 -13.91 -2.54
CA MET A 48 14.64 -14.26 -3.53
C MET A 48 15.20 -15.26 -4.56
N LEU A 49 16.40 -15.00 -5.07
CA LEU A 49 17.06 -15.88 -6.04
C LEU A 49 17.44 -17.25 -5.46
N ARG A 50 17.67 -17.35 -4.14
CA ARG A 50 17.89 -18.64 -3.46
C ARG A 50 16.61 -19.46 -3.33
N ARG A 51 15.45 -18.81 -3.20
CA ARG A 51 14.14 -19.49 -3.02
C ARG A 51 13.62 -20.09 -4.33
N GLU A 52 14.00 -19.51 -5.47
CA GLU A 52 13.62 -20.01 -6.79
C GLU A 52 14.74 -20.83 -7.45
N PRO A 53 14.42 -21.97 -8.10
CA PRO A 53 15.42 -22.71 -8.85
C PRO A 53 15.97 -21.88 -10.04
N PRO A 54 17.27 -22.00 -10.35
CA PRO A 54 17.89 -21.30 -11.48
C PRO A 54 17.28 -21.77 -12.81
N LYS A 55 17.16 -20.84 -13.76
CA LYS A 55 16.64 -21.15 -15.10
C LYS A 55 17.79 -21.51 -16.04
N THR A 56 17.59 -22.53 -16.86
CA THR A 56 18.60 -23.01 -17.83
C THR A 56 18.76 -22.07 -19.02
N ASP A 57 17.72 -21.30 -19.33
CA ASP A 57 17.74 -20.27 -20.38
C ASP A 57 18.34 -18.96 -19.87
N TYR A 58 19.33 -18.44 -20.58
CA TYR A 58 20.07 -17.24 -20.18
C TYR A 58 19.18 -16.00 -20.07
N LEU A 59 18.27 -15.78 -21.03
CA LEU A 59 17.37 -14.62 -20.99
C LEU A 59 16.40 -14.73 -19.83
N ALA A 60 15.91 -15.94 -19.56
CA ALA A 60 15.05 -16.20 -18.43
C ALA A 60 15.78 -15.97 -17.07
N GLU A 61 17.08 -16.26 -16.99
CA GLU A 61 17.89 -15.99 -15.80
C GLU A 61 18.15 -14.49 -15.59
N VAL A 62 18.44 -13.75 -16.66
CA VAL A 62 18.57 -12.28 -16.61
C VAL A 62 17.26 -11.63 -16.18
N SER A 63 16.12 -12.07 -16.76
CA SER A 63 14.81 -11.59 -16.37
C SER A 63 14.50 -11.90 -14.90
N ARG A 64 14.82 -13.11 -14.43
CA ARG A 64 14.64 -13.51 -13.02
C ARG A 64 15.39 -12.58 -12.08
N ARG A 65 16.66 -12.30 -12.36
CA ARG A 65 17.49 -11.40 -11.55
C ARG A 65 16.96 -9.97 -11.56
N SER A 66 16.57 -9.47 -12.73
CA SER A 66 16.02 -8.11 -12.86
C SER A 66 14.69 -7.96 -12.10
N THR A 67 13.81 -8.98 -12.14
CA THR A 67 12.56 -8.98 -11.38
C THR A 67 12.83 -9.02 -9.88
N ALA A 68 13.71 -9.91 -9.42
CA ALA A 68 14.08 -10.00 -8.00
C ALA A 68 14.67 -8.68 -7.48
N GLU A 69 15.52 -8.02 -8.26
CA GLU A 69 16.09 -6.71 -7.91
C GLU A 69 15.02 -5.62 -7.82
N ALA A 70 14.10 -5.57 -8.79
CA ALA A 70 12.99 -4.62 -8.78
C ALA A 70 12.09 -4.81 -7.55
N THR A 71 11.69 -6.06 -7.26
CA THR A 71 10.86 -6.38 -6.10
C THR A 71 11.56 -6.05 -4.79
N ALA A 72 12.84 -6.42 -4.64
CA ALA A 72 13.63 -6.09 -3.45
C ALA A 72 13.73 -4.57 -3.25
N ARG A 73 13.91 -3.81 -4.34
CA ARG A 73 13.96 -2.36 -4.30
C ARG A 73 12.64 -1.73 -3.86
N GLU A 74 11.51 -2.24 -4.35
CA GLU A 74 10.18 -1.78 -3.95
C GLU A 74 9.94 -2.01 -2.46
N MET A 75 10.26 -3.20 -1.94
CA MET A 75 10.13 -3.52 -0.52
C MET A 75 10.96 -2.58 0.35
N VAL A 76 12.25 -2.40 0.00
CA VAL A 76 13.12 -1.49 0.76
C VAL A 76 12.63 -0.05 0.69
N LEU A 77 12.14 0.42 -0.46
CA LEU A 77 11.59 1.76 -0.57
C LEU A 77 10.31 1.93 0.27
N ALA A 78 9.46 0.92 0.36
CA ALA A 78 8.27 0.98 1.22
C ALA A 78 8.67 1.14 2.70
N ASP A 79 9.63 0.34 3.16
CA ASP A 79 10.18 0.44 4.53
C ASP A 79 10.89 1.78 4.76
N LEU A 80 11.71 2.21 3.80
CA LEU A 80 12.52 3.44 3.89
C LEU A 80 11.67 4.69 3.95
N LEU A 81 10.57 4.69 3.18
CA LEU A 81 9.70 5.84 3.04
C LEU A 81 8.59 5.87 4.07
N GLU A 82 8.43 4.80 4.88
CA GLU A 82 7.46 4.64 5.98
C GLU A 82 6.56 5.87 6.07
N MET A 83 5.61 5.92 5.13
CA MET A 83 4.56 6.92 5.17
C MET A 83 3.96 6.76 6.57
N PRO A 84 3.67 7.84 7.33
CA PRO A 84 2.56 7.65 8.25
C PRO A 84 1.44 7.12 7.35
N PRO A 85 0.83 5.96 7.64
CA PRO A 85 -0.31 5.51 6.87
C PRO A 85 -1.20 6.71 6.68
N ARG A 86 -1.64 6.96 5.45
CA ARG A 86 -2.58 8.03 5.14
C ARG A 86 -3.72 7.88 6.15
N GLY A 87 -3.67 8.67 7.22
CA GLY A 87 -4.43 8.38 8.43
C GLY A 87 -4.35 6.93 8.91
N GLU A 88 -3.37 6.59 9.75
CA GLU A 88 -3.80 6.07 11.05
C GLU A 88 -4.52 7.23 11.75
N THR A 89 -5.77 7.46 11.34
CA THR A 89 -6.74 7.98 12.28
C THR A 89 -6.78 6.94 13.37
N LYS A 90 -6.12 7.29 14.49
CA LYS A 90 -6.52 6.91 15.83
C LYS A 90 -7.94 6.38 15.84
N GLY A 91 -8.17 5.20 16.42
CA GLY A 91 -9.46 4.69 16.91
C GLY A 91 -10.62 5.69 16.84
N GLY A 92 -11.08 5.93 15.62
CA GLY A 92 -12.33 6.52 15.26
C GLY A 92 -12.95 5.35 14.57
N GLN A 93 -13.75 4.61 15.32
CA GLN A 93 -14.66 3.63 14.74
C GLN A 93 -15.41 4.41 13.67
N ASP A 94 -15.05 4.23 12.40
CA ASP A 94 -16.00 4.49 11.34
C ASP A 94 -17.13 3.52 11.65
N PRO A 95 -18.34 3.98 11.99
CA PRO A 95 -19.43 3.07 12.34
C PRO A 95 -19.75 2.11 11.18
N THR A 96 -19.15 2.28 10.00
CA THR A 96 -19.25 1.37 8.85
C THR A 96 -18.15 0.31 8.71
N GLU A 97 -17.08 0.35 9.52
CA GLU A 97 -15.97 -0.61 9.41
C GLU A 97 -16.44 -2.01 9.81
N GLY A 98 -16.66 -2.87 8.80
CA GLY A 98 -17.23 -4.22 8.94
C GLY A 98 -18.72 -4.35 8.62
N LEU A 99 -19.44 -3.24 8.41
CA LEU A 99 -20.84 -3.26 7.96
C LEU A 99 -20.99 -3.31 6.44
N ILE A 100 -19.96 -2.88 5.69
CA ILE A 100 -19.97 -2.78 4.24
C ILE A 100 -18.79 -3.58 3.65
N ASP A 101 -19.05 -4.42 2.65
CA ASP A 101 -18.01 -5.15 1.91
C ASP A 101 -17.37 -4.29 0.79
N PRO A 102 -16.26 -4.72 0.16
CA PRO A 102 -15.61 -3.97 -0.93
C PRO A 102 -16.49 -3.67 -2.15
N SER A 103 -17.58 -4.41 -2.36
CA SER A 103 -18.59 -4.14 -3.40
C SER A 103 -19.62 -3.09 -2.98
N GLY A 104 -19.58 -2.62 -1.74
CA GLY A 104 -20.48 -1.62 -1.18
C GLY A 104 -21.84 -2.18 -0.78
N MET A 105 -21.92 -3.46 -0.42
CA MET A 105 -23.09 -4.17 0.10
C MET A 105 -22.95 -4.40 1.61
N PRO A 106 -24.08 -4.61 2.31
CA PRO A 106 -24.06 -5.02 3.70
C PRO A 106 -23.34 -6.35 3.91
N THR A 107 -22.45 -6.42 4.90
CA THR A 107 -21.83 -7.68 5.34
C THR A 107 -22.86 -8.66 5.91
N ASP A 108 -23.97 -8.14 6.44
CA ASP A 108 -25.11 -8.94 6.89
C ASP A 108 -25.94 -9.44 5.69
N GLN A 109 -25.95 -10.75 5.48
CA GLN A 109 -26.69 -11.41 4.40
C GLN A 109 -28.22 -11.35 4.60
N ALA A 110 -28.71 -11.06 5.81
CA ALA A 110 -30.14 -10.88 6.06
C ALA A 110 -30.66 -9.49 5.65
N HIS A 111 -29.79 -8.59 5.15
CA HIS A 111 -30.17 -7.23 4.80
C HIS A 111 -31.12 -7.18 3.59
N PRO A 112 -32.15 -6.30 3.56
CA PRO A 112 -33.09 -6.18 2.43
C PRO A 112 -32.45 -5.94 1.07
N LEU A 113 -31.26 -5.35 1.02
CA LEU A 113 -30.49 -5.18 -0.22
C LEU A 113 -30.08 -6.52 -0.87
N TRP A 114 -29.92 -7.59 -0.10
CA TRP A 114 -29.69 -8.92 -0.66
C TRP A 114 -30.94 -9.51 -1.29
N ALA A 115 -32.11 -9.27 -0.68
CA ALA A 115 -33.39 -9.69 -1.25
C ALA A 115 -33.73 -8.93 -2.55
N ASP A 116 -33.39 -7.63 -2.64
CA ASP A 116 -33.58 -6.82 -3.84
C ASP A 116 -32.72 -7.31 -5.04
N LEU A 117 -31.64 -8.07 -4.81
CA LEU A 117 -30.85 -8.70 -5.89
C LEU A 117 -31.50 -9.95 -6.45
N GLU A 118 -32.30 -10.64 -5.64
CA GLU A 118 -33.05 -11.84 -6.04
C GLU A 118 -34.46 -11.49 -6.58
N ASP A 119 -34.93 -10.27 -6.31
CA ASP A 119 -36.20 -9.76 -6.80
C ASP A 119 -36.08 -9.15 -8.20
N GLU A 120 -36.51 -9.91 -9.21
CA GLU A 120 -36.52 -9.50 -10.62
C GLU A 120 -37.43 -8.29 -10.92
N THR A 121 -38.27 -7.86 -9.97
CA THR A 121 -39.11 -6.66 -10.11
C THR A 121 -38.35 -5.37 -9.77
N VAL A 122 -37.21 -5.47 -9.09
CA VAL A 122 -36.36 -4.32 -8.74
C VAL A 122 -35.42 -4.02 -9.90
N SER A 123 -35.64 -2.88 -10.57
CA SER A 123 -34.74 -2.46 -11.63
C SER A 123 -33.34 -2.12 -11.08
N PRO A 124 -32.26 -2.32 -11.86
CA PRO A 124 -30.89 -2.00 -11.42
C PRO A 124 -30.72 -0.55 -10.94
N ASN A 125 -31.44 0.41 -11.54
CA ASN A 125 -31.39 1.81 -11.14
C ASN A 125 -32.05 2.06 -9.77
N GLU A 126 -33.15 1.36 -9.49
CA GLU A 126 -33.86 1.44 -8.21
C GLU A 126 -33.00 0.82 -7.09
N PHE A 127 -32.38 -0.32 -7.37
CA PHE A 127 -31.43 -0.96 -6.48
C PHE A 127 -30.26 -0.04 -6.11
N GLN A 128 -29.63 0.61 -7.10
CA GLN A 128 -28.51 1.54 -6.85
C GLN A 128 -28.93 2.74 -5.99
N LYS A 129 -30.14 3.28 -6.18
CA LYS A 129 -30.67 4.36 -5.33
C LYS A 129 -30.86 3.92 -3.89
N ARG A 130 -31.43 2.73 -3.66
CA ARG A 130 -31.65 2.18 -2.32
C ARG A 130 -30.34 1.89 -1.60
N ARG A 131 -29.37 1.29 -2.30
CA ARG A 131 -28.01 1.06 -1.80
C ARG A 131 -27.33 2.38 -1.41
N ALA A 132 -27.39 3.40 -2.27
CA ALA A 132 -26.80 4.70 -1.97
C ALA A 132 -27.45 5.38 -0.76
N ALA A 133 -28.78 5.35 -0.65
CA ALA A 133 -29.51 5.92 0.49
C ALA A 133 -29.17 5.21 1.81
N TRP A 134 -28.97 3.89 1.77
CA TRP A 134 -28.52 3.13 2.94
C TRP A 134 -27.09 3.50 3.34
N VAL A 135 -26.14 3.57 2.40
CA VAL A 135 -24.76 4.00 2.68
C VAL A 135 -24.71 5.41 3.28
N ASP A 136 -25.51 6.34 2.74
CA ASP A 136 -25.65 7.72 3.26
C ASP A 136 -26.19 7.76 4.70
N SER A 137 -27.14 6.88 5.03
CA SER A 137 -27.68 6.76 6.39
C SER A 137 -26.64 6.33 7.42
N LEU A 138 -25.61 5.58 7.00
CA LEU A 138 -24.54 5.13 7.88
C LEU A 138 -23.50 6.23 8.16
N GLN A 139 -23.36 7.20 7.26
CA GLN A 139 -22.44 8.34 7.42
C GLN A 139 -23.00 9.45 8.32
N THR A 140 -24.28 9.35 8.68
CA THR A 140 -25.00 10.33 9.52
C THR A 140 -25.07 9.90 11.00
N LEU A 141 -24.50 8.75 11.36
CA LEU A 141 -24.39 8.22 12.73
C LEU A 141 -23.10 8.68 13.43
#